data_AF-A0A7S3ZLA8-F1
#
_entry.id   AF-A0A7S3ZLA8-F1
#
_cell.length_a   1.000
_cell.length_b   1.000
_cell.length_c   1.000
_cell.angle_alpha   90.00
_cell.angle_beta   90.00
_cell.angle_gamma   90.00
#
_symmetry.space_group_name_H-M   'P 1'
#
loop_
_entity.id
_entity.type
_entity.pdbx_description
1 polymer ?
#
loop_
_entity_poly.entity_id
_entity_poly.type
_entity_poly.pdbx_seq_one_letter_code
_entity_poly.pdbx_strand_id
1 'polypeptide(L)'
;MSAQLAEDSSDGDDATLVGLRAIGEDEPLVDPNADTFELDLGAGRRVVIPMDRAAQRRGVAGASGTEAASETGAVVWDGAVLLARRPARRPNEKRNVLELGAGCGLTGIAWAVTLGANGCNLTLTDRPHRLQALR
;
A
#
# COMPACT_ATOMS: atom_id res chain seq x y z
N MET A 1 13.24 -40.80 -23.49
CA MET A 1 12.96 -39.37 -23.76
C MET A 1 13.17 -38.60 -22.47
N SER A 2 14.24 -37.83 -22.39
CA SER A 2 14.63 -37.07 -21.20
C SER A 2 14.29 -35.60 -21.45
N ALA A 3 13.47 -34.98 -20.59
CA ALA A 3 13.17 -33.56 -20.70
C ALA A 3 14.33 -32.76 -20.10
N GLN A 4 15.02 -31.98 -20.93
CA GLN A 4 15.94 -30.94 -20.50
C GLN A 4 15.13 -29.78 -19.94
N LEU A 5 15.31 -29.47 -18.65
CA LEU A 5 14.86 -28.21 -18.06
C LEU A 5 15.86 -27.13 -18.49
N ALA A 6 15.34 -26.07 -19.10
CA ALA A 6 16.12 -24.88 -19.41
C ALA A 6 16.52 -24.19 -18.10
N GLU A 7 17.81 -23.94 -17.94
CA GLU A 7 18.31 -23.04 -16.90
C GLU A 7 17.93 -21.61 -17.30
N ASP A 8 16.99 -21.02 -16.57
CA ASP A 8 16.60 -19.62 -16.72
C ASP A 8 17.56 -18.77 -15.89
N SER A 9 18.66 -18.32 -16.52
CA SER A 9 19.62 -17.41 -15.92
C SER A 9 19.06 -15.99 -15.94
N SER A 10 18.30 -15.60 -14.92
CA SER A 10 17.92 -14.20 -14.72
C SER A 10 19.02 -13.46 -13.97
N ASP A 11 20.11 -13.13 -14.66
CA ASP A 11 21.05 -12.07 -14.25
C ASP A 11 20.38 -10.70 -14.47
N GLY A 12 19.24 -10.50 -13.82
CA GLY A 12 18.53 -9.23 -13.77
C GLY A 12 19.05 -8.41 -12.61
N ASP A 13 19.53 -7.21 -12.90
CA ASP A 13 20.02 -6.20 -11.96
C ASP A 13 18.97 -5.84 -10.89
N ASP A 14 18.90 -6.65 -9.83
CA ASP A 14 18.02 -6.46 -8.65
C ASP A 14 18.36 -5.17 -7.88
N ALA A 15 19.49 -4.53 -8.19
CA ALA A 15 19.93 -3.26 -7.61
C ALA A 15 19.04 -2.04 -7.96
N THR A 16 18.03 -2.21 -8.83
CA THR A 16 17.10 -1.13 -9.22
C THR A 16 15.69 -1.29 -8.64
N LEU A 17 15.46 -2.35 -7.84
CA LEU A 17 14.29 -2.41 -6.98
C LEU A 17 14.48 -1.33 -5.90
N VAL A 18 13.71 -0.25 -6.08
CA VAL A 18 13.36 0.82 -5.11
C VAL A 18 13.89 0.50 -3.73
N GLY A 19 14.62 1.40 -3.07
CA GLY A 19 15.20 1.26 -1.71
C GLY A 19 14.25 0.72 -0.64
N LEU A 20 13.90 -0.54 -0.81
CA LEU A 20 13.11 -1.41 0.02
C LEU A 20 14.17 -2.24 0.68
N ARG A 21 14.31 -2.02 1.99
CA ARG A 21 15.09 -2.90 2.84
C ARG A 21 14.63 -4.34 2.59
N ALA A 22 15.55 -5.28 2.70
CA ALA A 22 15.25 -6.69 2.49
C ALA A 22 13.97 -7.08 3.27
N ILE A 23 13.07 -7.81 2.61
CA ILE A 23 11.91 -8.41 3.27
C ILE A 23 12.47 -9.33 4.36
N GLY A 24 12.50 -8.88 5.62
CA GLY A 24 13.11 -9.60 6.74
C GLY A 24 13.92 -8.79 7.77
N GLU A 25 14.02 -7.45 7.70
CA GLU A 25 14.47 -6.68 8.88
C GLU A 25 13.36 -6.61 9.95
N ASP A 26 13.75 -6.70 11.23
CA ASP A 26 12.84 -6.88 12.38
C ASP A 26 11.92 -5.68 12.69
N GLU A 27 12.16 -4.50 12.08
CA GLU A 27 11.36 -3.31 12.33
C GLU A 27 10.34 -3.05 11.19
N PRO A 28 9.04 -2.90 11.52
CA PRO A 28 7.99 -2.70 10.52
C PRO A 28 8.11 -1.35 9.81
N LEU A 29 7.75 -1.28 8.52
CA LEU A 29 7.76 -0.01 7.76
C LEU A 29 6.76 1.02 8.32
N VAL A 30 5.72 0.53 8.98
CA VAL A 30 4.69 1.32 9.65
C VAL A 30 4.86 1.12 11.15
N ASP A 31 5.16 2.21 11.88
CA ASP A 31 5.23 2.15 13.34
C ASP A 31 3.84 1.78 13.93
N PRO A 32 3.71 0.65 14.63
CA PRO A 32 2.45 0.21 15.24
C PRO A 32 1.99 1.10 16.41
N ASN A 33 2.80 2.07 16.85
CA ASN A 33 2.48 3.03 17.90
C ASN A 33 2.23 4.45 17.40
N ALA A 34 2.34 4.71 16.10
CA ALA A 34 2.10 6.05 15.55
C ALA A 34 0.60 6.41 15.56
N ASP A 35 0.29 7.68 15.85
CA ASP A 35 -1.09 8.21 15.73
C ASP A 35 -1.42 8.62 14.27
N THR A 36 -0.38 8.83 13.46
CA THR A 36 -0.49 9.17 12.04
C THR A 36 0.59 8.45 11.25
N PHE A 37 0.26 8.05 10.03
CA PHE A 37 1.23 7.60 9.05
C PHE A 37 1.38 8.68 7.98
N GLU A 38 2.63 9.04 7.68
CA GLU A 38 2.97 10.08 6.71
C GLU A 38 3.78 9.49 5.57
N LEU A 39 3.26 9.62 4.35
CA LEU A 39 3.96 9.19 3.14
C LEU A 39 4.35 10.40 2.29
N ASP A 40 5.66 10.63 2.16
CA ASP A 40 6.22 11.56 1.19
C ASP A 40 6.26 10.94 -0.22
N LEU A 41 5.57 11.59 -1.16
CA LEU A 41 5.47 11.21 -2.57
C LEU A 41 6.41 12.03 -3.47
N GLY A 42 7.21 12.91 -2.88
CA GLY A 42 8.11 13.82 -3.58
C GLY A 42 7.39 14.99 -4.26
N ALA A 43 8.18 16.00 -4.66
CA ALA A 43 7.68 17.26 -5.24
C ALA A 43 6.68 18.00 -4.34
N GLY A 44 6.92 17.96 -3.02
CA GLY A 44 6.06 18.61 -2.01
C GLY A 44 4.70 17.93 -1.78
N ARG A 45 4.46 16.78 -2.40
CA ARG A 45 3.23 16.01 -2.23
C ARG A 45 3.36 15.02 -1.09
N ARG A 46 2.35 14.98 -0.23
CA ARG A 46 2.29 14.07 0.91
C ARG A 46 0.88 13.51 1.09
N VAL A 47 0.80 12.30 1.63
CA VAL A 47 -0.44 11.73 2.16
C VAL A 47 -0.25 11.53 3.65
N VAL A 48 -1.27 11.89 4.42
CA VAL A 48 -1.31 11.71 5.87
C VAL A 48 -2.54 10.90 6.19
N ILE A 49 -2.34 9.74 6.82
CA ILE A 49 -3.41 8.83 7.23
C ILE A 49 -3.46 8.81 8.76
N PRO A 50 -4.60 9.17 9.38
CA PRO A 50 -4.77 8.97 10.82
C PRO A 50 -4.80 7.46 11.12
N MET A 51 -4.11 7.05 12.17
CA MET A 51 -3.96 5.66 12.56
C MET A 51 -4.76 5.38 13.83
N ASP A 52 -5.52 4.29 13.84
CA ASP A 52 -6.15 3.80 15.07
C ASP A 52 -5.21 2.80 15.77
N ARG A 53 -4.56 3.28 16.84
CA ARG A 53 -3.67 2.46 17.68
C ARG A 53 -4.34 1.20 18.23
N ALA A 54 -5.62 1.30 18.58
CA ALA A 54 -6.35 0.18 19.14
C ALA A 54 -6.61 -0.87 18.05
N ALA A 55 -6.93 -0.44 16.83
CA ALA A 55 -7.07 -1.33 15.68
C ALA A 55 -5.73 -1.93 15.23
N GLN A 56 -4.62 -1.18 15.26
CA GLN A 56 -3.27 -1.71 15.02
C GLN A 56 -2.93 -2.86 15.96
N ARG A 57 -3.14 -2.67 17.27
CA ARG A 57 -2.85 -3.70 18.27
C ARG A 57 -3.74 -4.93 18.09
N ARG A 58 -5.02 -4.76 17.72
CA ARG A 58 -5.94 -5.87 17.41
C ARG A 58 -5.54 -6.62 16.13
N GLY A 59 -5.13 -5.90 15.09
CA GLY A 59 -4.68 -6.49 13.82
C GLY A 59 -3.43 -7.34 13.95
N VAL A 60 -2.49 -6.94 14.83
CA VAL A 60 -1.24 -7.69 15.09
C VAL A 60 -1.48 -8.91 15.98
N ALA A 61 -2.39 -8.84 16.96
CA ALA A 61 -2.58 -9.90 17.96
C ALA A 61 -3.49 -11.07 17.52
N GLY A 62 -4.12 -10.99 16.34
CA GLY A 62 -5.20 -11.91 15.98
C GLY A 62 -5.45 -12.07 14.48
N ALA A 63 -4.40 -12.12 13.66
CA ALA A 63 -4.51 -12.36 12.22
C ALA A 63 -4.97 -13.81 11.90
N SER A 64 -6.20 -14.17 12.30
CA SER A 64 -6.87 -15.40 11.89
C SER A 64 -7.91 -15.09 10.81
N GLY A 65 -7.55 -15.34 9.56
CA GLY A 65 -8.45 -15.76 8.48
C GLY A 65 -9.46 -14.77 7.88
N THR A 66 -10.08 -13.87 8.63
CA THR A 66 -11.09 -12.94 8.06
C THR A 66 -11.19 -11.61 8.81
N GLU A 67 -11.09 -10.50 8.07
CA GLU A 67 -11.10 -9.12 8.60
C GLU A 67 -12.33 -8.68 9.40
N ALA A 68 -13.41 -9.49 9.45
CA ALA A 68 -14.68 -9.06 10.02
C ALA A 68 -14.61 -8.74 11.52
N ALA A 69 -13.63 -9.32 12.22
CA ALA A 69 -13.42 -9.12 13.66
C ALA A 69 -12.16 -8.30 14.00
N SER A 70 -11.22 -8.16 13.06
CA SER A 70 -9.85 -7.70 13.36
C SER A 70 -9.58 -6.22 13.07
N GLU A 71 -10.54 -5.48 12.51
CA GLU A 71 -10.41 -4.06 12.14
C GLU A 71 -9.13 -3.73 11.35
N THR A 72 -8.60 -4.72 10.65
CA THR A 72 -7.34 -4.67 9.91
C THR A 72 -7.36 -3.66 8.76
N GLY A 73 -8.54 -3.32 8.24
CA GLY A 73 -8.69 -2.23 7.28
C GLY A 73 -8.46 -0.82 7.87
N ALA A 74 -8.31 -0.67 9.19
CA ALA A 74 -8.05 0.61 9.86
C ALA A 74 -6.58 1.01 9.93
N VAL A 75 -5.68 0.15 9.44
CA VAL A 75 -4.24 0.35 9.55
C VAL A 75 -3.61 0.47 8.17
N VAL A 76 -2.48 1.16 8.10
CA VAL A 76 -1.61 1.12 6.94
C VAL A 76 -0.83 -0.18 6.96
N TRP A 77 -0.93 -0.94 5.88
CA TRP A 77 -0.12 -2.13 5.65
C TRP A 77 1.10 -1.78 4.82
N ASP A 78 2.22 -2.46 5.07
CA ASP A 78 3.45 -2.30 4.29
C ASP A 78 3.20 -2.42 2.79
N GLY A 79 2.38 -3.38 2.36
CA GLY A 79 1.98 -3.53 0.96
C GLY A 79 1.32 -2.28 0.35
N ALA A 80 0.53 -1.55 1.14
CA ALA A 80 -0.06 -0.27 0.69
C ALA A 80 1.01 0.80 0.51
N VAL A 81 2.02 0.86 1.39
CA VAL A 81 3.16 1.79 1.27
C VAL A 81 3.95 1.53 -0.02
N LEU A 82 4.18 0.26 -0.34
CA LEU A 82 4.87 -0.14 -1.58
C LEU A 82 4.09 0.30 -2.83
N LEU A 83 2.79 0.00 -2.87
CA LEU A 83 1.93 0.30 -4.01
C LEU A 83 1.68 1.80 -4.19
N ALA A 84 1.62 2.57 -3.09
CA ALA A 84 1.40 4.00 -3.09
C ALA A 84 2.51 4.79 -3.82
N ARG A 85 3.73 4.25 -3.90
CA ARG A 85 4.87 4.87 -4.59
C ARG A 85 4.93 4.58 -6.09
N ARG A 86 4.13 3.64 -6.61
CA ARG A 86 4.12 3.25 -8.03
C ARG A 86 3.86 4.38 -9.03
N PRO A 87 2.93 5.32 -8.82
CA PRO A 87 2.54 6.31 -9.82
C PRO A 87 3.65 7.34 -10.08
N ALA A 88 4.57 7.54 -9.12
CA ALA A 88 5.72 8.43 -9.28
C ALA A 88 6.65 8.01 -10.43
N ARG A 89 6.62 6.73 -10.83
CA ARG A 89 7.40 6.24 -11.98
C ARG A 89 6.84 6.69 -13.33
N ARG A 90 5.56 7.09 -13.41
CA ARG A 90 4.89 7.53 -14.64
C ARG A 90 3.83 8.61 -14.34
N PRO A 91 4.25 9.80 -13.89
CA PRO A 91 3.34 10.79 -13.30
C PRO A 91 2.38 11.47 -14.30
N ASN A 92 2.62 11.35 -15.61
CA ASN A 92 1.87 12.07 -16.65
C ASN A 92 0.84 11.20 -17.39
N GLU A 93 0.67 9.93 -16.99
CA GLU A 93 -0.29 9.03 -17.62
C GLU A 93 -1.66 9.13 -16.95
N LYS A 94 -2.71 9.36 -17.73
CA LYS A 94 -4.09 9.27 -17.23
C LYS A 94 -4.42 7.83 -16.86
N ARG A 95 -5.06 7.62 -15.70
CA ARG A 95 -5.42 6.30 -15.18
C ARG A 95 -6.87 6.29 -14.70
N ASN A 96 -7.56 5.18 -14.97
CA ASN A 96 -8.74 4.77 -14.23
C ASN A 96 -8.27 3.71 -13.23
N VAL A 97 -8.49 3.92 -11.93
CA VAL A 97 -7.98 3.07 -10.86
C VAL A 97 -9.15 2.55 -10.05
N LEU A 98 -9.23 1.24 -9.91
CA LEU A 98 -10.12 0.55 -8.98
C LEU A 98 -9.24 -0.10 -7.90
N GLU A 99 -9.42 0.30 -6.65
CA GLU A 99 -8.76 -0.33 -5.51
C GLU A 99 -9.76 -1.23 -4.76
N LEU A 100 -9.39 -2.50 -4.58
CA LEU A 100 -10.15 -3.49 -3.81
C LEU A 100 -9.51 -3.66 -2.44
N GLY A 101 -10.30 -3.56 -1.37
CA GLY A 101 -9.77 -3.62 -0.01
C GLY A 101 -8.92 -2.40 0.30
N ALA A 102 -9.44 -1.21 -0.01
CA ALA A 102 -8.72 0.04 0.14
C ALA A 102 -8.31 0.34 1.60
N GLY A 103 -8.99 -0.23 2.58
CA GLY A 103 -8.71 -0.07 4.00
C GLY A 103 -8.85 1.39 4.45
N CYS A 104 -7.73 2.06 4.63
CA CYS A 104 -7.62 3.49 4.95
C CYS A 104 -7.41 4.38 3.71
N GLY A 105 -7.29 3.77 2.52
CA GLY A 105 -7.21 4.46 1.23
C GLY A 105 -5.82 4.95 0.84
N LEU A 106 -4.76 4.60 1.59
CA LEU A 106 -3.40 5.13 1.35
C LEU A 106 -2.98 5.01 -0.12
N THR A 107 -3.12 3.84 -0.73
CA THR A 107 -2.64 3.57 -2.09
C THR A 107 -3.36 4.45 -3.10
N GLY A 108 -4.69 4.37 -3.17
CA GLY A 108 -5.46 5.12 -4.16
C GLY A 108 -5.36 6.62 -3.96
N ILE A 109 -5.36 7.12 -2.72
CA ILE A 109 -5.15 8.54 -2.43
C ILE A 109 -3.77 8.98 -2.93
N ALA A 110 -2.71 8.19 -2.69
CA ALA A 110 -1.38 8.50 -3.21
C ALA A 110 -1.34 8.56 -4.74
N TRP A 111 -2.10 7.70 -5.43
CA TRP A 111 -2.25 7.77 -6.89
C TRP A 111 -2.98 9.03 -7.34
N ALA A 112 -4.10 9.38 -6.69
CA ALA A 112 -4.85 10.59 -7.01
C ALA A 112 -4.00 11.86 -6.79
N VAL A 113 -3.25 11.92 -5.68
CA VAL A 113 -2.35 13.04 -5.37
C VAL A 113 -1.18 13.11 -6.36
N THR A 114 -0.60 11.97 -6.73
CA THR A 114 0.58 11.94 -7.61
C THR A 114 0.23 12.33 -9.05
N LEU A 115 -0.88 11.82 -9.59
CA LEU A 115 -1.29 12.05 -10.97
C LEU A 115 -2.18 13.31 -11.12
N GLY A 116 -2.68 13.84 -10.01
CA GLY A 116 -3.58 14.97 -9.96
C GLY A 116 -5.02 14.63 -10.39
N ALA A 117 -5.95 15.56 -10.13
CA ALA A 117 -7.39 15.37 -10.36
C ALA A 117 -7.76 15.03 -11.81
N ASN A 118 -6.97 15.51 -12.79
CA ASN A 118 -7.20 15.26 -14.21
C ASN A 118 -6.44 14.03 -14.74
N GLY A 119 -5.55 13.45 -13.92
CA GLY A 119 -4.70 12.31 -14.25
C GLY A 119 -5.18 11.00 -13.63
N CYS A 120 -6.06 11.02 -12.63
CA CYS A 120 -6.55 9.80 -11.96
C CYS A 120 -8.04 9.85 -11.69
N ASN A 121 -8.80 8.99 -12.37
CA ASN A 121 -10.17 8.66 -12.01
C ASN A 121 -10.15 7.47 -11.06
N LEU A 122 -10.35 7.74 -9.76
CA LEU A 122 -10.19 6.77 -8.68
C LEU A 122 -11.54 6.27 -8.16
N THR A 123 -11.69 4.96 -8.05
CA THR A 123 -12.76 4.30 -7.31
C THR A 123 -12.15 3.44 -6.21
N LEU A 124 -12.44 3.78 -4.95
CA LEU A 124 -12.04 3.00 -3.79
C LEU A 124 -13.19 2.08 -3.37
N THR A 125 -12.88 0.81 -3.13
CA THR A 125 -13.87 -0.16 -2.65
C THR A 125 -13.35 -0.89 -1.43
N ASP A 126 -14.26 -1.15 -0.51
CA ASP A 126 -14.02 -1.94 0.69
C ASP A 126 -15.35 -2.47 1.23
N ARG A 127 -15.32 -3.24 2.32
CA ARG A 127 -16.49 -3.67 3.06
C ARG A 127 -17.25 -2.45 3.60
N PRO A 128 -18.59 -2.54 3.77
CA PRO A 128 -19.42 -1.39 4.15
C PRO A 128 -18.94 -0.62 5.40
N HIS A 129 -18.43 -1.31 6.42
CA HIS A 129 -17.97 -0.69 7.67
C HIS A 129 -16.66 0.11 7.50
N ARG A 130 -15.91 -0.09 6.42
CA ARG A 130 -14.68 0.68 6.11
C ARG A 130 -14.95 1.92 5.26
N LEU A 131 -16.04 1.94 4.50
CA LEU A 131 -16.33 3.05 3.59
C LEU A 131 -16.51 4.41 4.29
N GLN A 132 -16.84 4.43 5.58
CA GLN A 132 -16.91 5.69 6.34
C GLN A 132 -15.55 6.36 6.50
N ALA A 133 -14.47 5.58 6.59
CA ALA A 133 -13.11 6.11 6.72
C ALA A 133 -12.54 6.65 5.39
N LEU A 134 -13.24 6.41 4.27
CA LEU A 134 -12.83 6.80 2.91
C LEU A 134 -13.63 8.02 2.39
N ARG A 135 -14.49 8.61 3.22
CA ARG A 135 -15.30 9.81 2.92
C ARG A 135 -14.68 11.03 3.56
#